data_AF-A0A0N1HSP6-F1
#
_entry.id   AF-A0A0N1HSP6-F1
#
_cell.length_a   1.000
_cell.length_b   1.000
_cell.length_c   1.000
_cell.angle_alpha   90.00
_cell.angle_beta   90.00
_cell.angle_gamma   90.00
#
_symmetry.space_group_name_H-M   'P 1'
#
loop_
_entity.id
_entity.type
_entity.pdbx_description
1 polymer ?
#
loop_
_entity_poly.entity_id
_entity_poly.type
_entity_poly.pdbx_seq_one_letter_code
_entity_poly.pdbx_strand_id
1 'polypeptide(L)'
;MKKALQRVQPGYIRVDADEVCYPLHVILRYEIERDLMEGKMEAEDVPRVWNEKMQQYLGLSTEGKDNVGCLQDVHWSMGSLGYFPTYALGAMYAAQIMASIRRELGDAKVDECLRTGELGPLLEKQKEKIWDHGCLYETDELITRATGEKLNPEYLRKHLEARYLSA
;
A
#
# COMPACT_ATOMS: atom_id res chain seq x y z
N MET A 1 23.68 -1.86 2.29
CA MET A 1 22.47 -2.20 1.50
C MET A 1 21.16 -1.96 2.26
N LYS A 2 20.89 -2.58 3.42
CA LYS A 2 19.63 -2.38 4.18
C LYS A 2 19.22 -0.90 4.34
N LYS A 3 20.12 -0.06 4.87
CA LYS A 3 19.87 1.40 5.03
C LYS A 3 19.57 2.14 3.73
N ALA A 4 20.12 1.68 2.61
CA ALA A 4 19.86 2.30 1.30
C ALA A 4 18.48 1.90 0.76
N LEU A 5 18.08 0.63 0.95
CA LEU A 5 16.77 0.10 0.52
C LEU A 5 15.62 0.56 1.43
N GLN A 6 15.92 0.94 2.68
CA GLN A 6 14.94 1.40 3.67
C GLN A 6 15.03 2.91 3.91
N ARG A 7 15.65 3.67 3.00
CA ARG A 7 15.70 5.12 3.11
C ARG A 7 14.29 5.67 2.93
N VAL A 8 13.85 6.50 3.87
CA VAL A 8 12.59 7.25 3.77
C VAL A 8 12.91 8.66 3.34
N GLN A 9 12.31 9.11 2.24
CA GLN A 9 12.46 10.46 1.72
C GLN A 9 11.20 10.86 0.95
N PRO A 10 10.38 11.76 1.51
CA PRO A 10 9.22 12.30 0.80
C PRO A 10 9.62 12.87 -0.57
N GLY A 11 8.81 12.55 -1.58
CA GLY A 11 8.98 12.99 -2.95
C GLY A 11 7.64 13.30 -3.61
N TYR A 12 7.68 13.86 -4.82
CA TYR A 12 6.47 14.25 -5.55
C TYR A 12 5.82 13.08 -6.31
N ILE A 13 6.62 12.12 -6.73
CA ILE A 13 6.24 11.09 -7.71
C ILE A 13 5.88 9.80 -6.97
N ARG A 14 4.63 9.38 -7.09
CA ARG A 14 4.10 8.18 -6.40
C ARG A 14 4.88 6.91 -6.75
N VAL A 15 5.24 6.71 -8.01
CA VAL A 15 5.93 5.49 -8.47
C VAL A 15 7.36 5.36 -7.93
N ASP A 16 7.94 6.47 -7.44
CA ASP A 16 9.28 6.51 -6.85
C ASP A 16 9.26 6.54 -5.32
N ALA A 17 8.06 6.55 -4.70
CA ALA A 17 7.91 6.70 -3.25
C ALA A 17 8.38 5.44 -2.50
N ASP A 18 9.03 5.66 -1.35
CA ASP A 18 9.42 4.59 -0.43
C ASP A 18 8.21 3.96 0.29
N GLU A 19 8.43 2.84 0.99
CA GLU A 19 7.37 2.04 1.64
C GLU A 19 6.53 2.85 2.65
N VAL A 20 7.09 3.89 3.27
CA VAL A 20 6.39 4.74 4.25
C VAL A 20 5.61 5.86 3.55
N CYS A 21 6.20 6.49 2.54
CA CYS A 21 5.56 7.59 1.81
C CYS A 21 4.50 7.11 0.81
N TYR A 22 4.66 5.91 0.24
CA TYR A 22 3.79 5.40 -0.83
C TYR A 22 2.29 5.37 -0.46
N PRO A 23 1.86 4.87 0.72
CA PRO A 23 0.45 4.89 1.09
C PRO A 23 -0.16 6.29 1.14
N LEU A 24 0.61 7.32 1.46
CA LEU A 24 0.12 8.71 1.52
C LEU A 24 -0.24 9.25 0.13
N HIS A 25 0.55 8.91 -0.89
CA HIS A 25 0.21 9.21 -2.29
C HIS A 25 -1.07 8.49 -2.75
N VAL A 26 -1.34 7.30 -2.22
CA VAL A 26 -2.57 6.56 -2.52
C VAL A 26 -3.77 7.20 -1.84
N ILE A 27 -3.66 7.55 -0.55
CA ILE A 27 -4.74 8.15 0.24
C ILE A 27 -5.22 9.47 -0.39
N LEU A 28 -4.32 10.35 -0.81
CA LEU A 28 -4.75 11.62 -1.41
C LEU A 28 -5.56 11.43 -2.69
N ARG A 29 -5.22 10.40 -3.49
CA ARG A 29 -5.94 10.09 -4.73
C ARG A 29 -7.29 9.47 -4.45
N TYR A 30 -7.36 8.56 -3.48
CA TYR A 30 -8.61 8.01 -3.00
C TYR A 30 -9.58 9.10 -2.54
N GLU A 31 -9.08 10.06 -1.74
CA GLU A 31 -9.91 11.15 -1.24
C GLU A 31 -10.40 12.07 -2.36
N ILE A 32 -9.53 12.41 -3.31
CA ILE A 32 -9.91 13.21 -4.49
C ILE A 32 -10.94 12.46 -5.36
N GLU A 33 -10.71 11.17 -5.65
CA GLU A 33 -11.66 10.37 -6.42
C GLU A 33 -13.02 10.27 -5.71
N ARG A 34 -13.03 10.05 -4.40
CA ARG A 34 -14.25 10.02 -3.59
C ARG A 34 -14.97 11.36 -3.66
N ASP A 35 -14.27 12.46 -3.42
CA ASP A 35 -14.89 13.79 -3.34
C ASP A 35 -15.42 14.24 -4.72
N LEU A 36 -14.75 13.88 -5.83
CA LEU A 36 -15.27 14.06 -7.18
C LEU A 36 -16.55 13.24 -7.42
N MET A 37 -16.56 11.95 -7.04
CA MET A 37 -17.72 11.07 -7.21
C MET A 37 -18.92 11.47 -6.35
N GLU A 38 -18.65 12.03 -5.17
CA GLU A 38 -19.68 12.54 -4.24
C GLU A 38 -20.17 13.94 -4.60
N GLY A 39 -19.62 14.59 -5.64
CA GLY A 39 -19.98 15.96 -6.04
C GLY A 39 -19.58 17.01 -5.00
N LYS A 40 -18.55 16.74 -4.19
CA LYS A 40 -18.01 17.66 -3.19
C LYS A 40 -16.94 18.60 -3.76
N MET A 41 -16.40 18.26 -4.92
CA MET A 41 -15.44 19.07 -5.68
C MET A 41 -15.61 18.81 -7.17
N GLU A 42 -15.16 19.76 -7.99
CA GLU A 42 -15.15 19.63 -9.44
C GLU A 42 -13.72 19.39 -9.98
N ALA A 43 -13.59 19.10 -11.27
CA ALA A 43 -12.28 18.82 -11.88
C ALA A 43 -11.31 20.01 -11.75
N GLU A 44 -11.82 21.24 -11.81
CA GLU A 44 -11.05 22.48 -11.68
C GLU A 44 -10.44 22.65 -10.29
N ASP A 45 -10.99 22.00 -9.26
CA ASP A 45 -10.47 22.04 -7.89
C ASP A 45 -9.25 21.13 -7.68
N VAL A 46 -9.03 20.15 -8.57
CA VAL A 46 -8.03 19.09 -8.38
C VAL A 46 -6.62 19.63 -8.13
N PRO A 47 -6.08 20.60 -8.88
CA PRO A 47 -4.74 21.13 -8.61
C PRO A 47 -4.58 21.73 -7.21
N ARG A 48 -5.59 22.47 -6.73
CA ARG A 48 -5.60 23.09 -5.41
C ARG A 48 -5.66 22.03 -4.31
N VAL A 49 -6.62 21.11 -4.39
CA VAL A 49 -6.82 20.04 -3.39
C VAL A 49 -5.61 19.10 -3.36
N TRP A 50 -5.01 18.81 -4.51
CA TRP A 50 -3.78 18.03 -4.59
C TRP A 50 -2.64 18.69 -3.81
N ASN A 51 -2.43 19.99 -4.02
CA ASN A 51 -1.40 20.76 -3.31
C ASN A 51 -1.64 20.78 -1.80
N GLU A 52 -2.88 20.99 -1.36
CA GLU A 52 -3.26 20.95 0.06
C GLU A 52 -2.94 19.60 0.70
N LYS A 53 -3.35 18.49 0.07
CA LYS A 53 -3.11 17.13 0.58
C LYS A 53 -1.63 16.73 0.54
N MET A 54 -0.89 17.11 -0.51
CA MET A 54 0.56 16.88 -0.60
C MET A 54 1.32 17.59 0.53
N GLN A 55 0.94 18.83 0.86
CA GLN A 55 1.53 19.54 1.99
C GLN A 55 1.16 18.90 3.32
N GLN A 56 -0.12 18.54 3.51
CA GLN A 56 -0.60 17.92 4.74
C GLN A 56 0.05 16.56 5.02
N TYR A 57 0.21 15.71 3.99
CA TYR A 57 0.67 14.34 4.17
C TYR A 57 2.18 14.18 4.01
N LEU A 58 2.78 14.89 3.06
CA LEU A 58 4.18 14.68 2.66
C LEU A 58 5.06 15.93 2.90
N GLY A 59 4.48 17.07 3.30
CA GLY A 59 5.21 18.30 3.53
C GLY A 59 5.74 18.97 2.25
N LEU A 60 5.14 18.67 1.09
CA LEU A 60 5.61 19.13 -0.22
C LEU A 60 4.54 19.97 -0.94
N SER A 61 4.93 21.12 -1.50
CA SER A 61 4.03 21.97 -2.32
C SER A 61 4.14 21.64 -3.81
N THR A 62 2.99 21.42 -4.45
CA THR A 62 2.83 21.23 -5.90
C THR A 62 2.25 22.45 -6.60
N GLU A 63 2.16 23.59 -5.91
CA GLU A 63 1.65 24.83 -6.50
C GLU A 63 2.43 25.23 -7.76
N GLY A 64 1.70 25.41 -8.87
CA GLY A 64 2.28 25.72 -10.19
C GLY A 64 3.07 24.57 -10.82
N LYS A 65 2.94 23.33 -10.32
CA LYS A 65 3.71 22.15 -10.76
C LYS A 65 2.83 20.94 -11.06
N ASP A 66 1.76 21.14 -11.82
CA ASP A 66 0.77 20.09 -12.10
C ASP A 66 1.38 18.85 -12.80
N ASN A 67 2.48 19.03 -13.54
CA ASN A 67 3.24 17.96 -14.19
C ASN A 67 3.84 16.93 -13.21
N VAL A 68 4.19 17.36 -11.99
CA VAL A 68 4.61 16.47 -10.88
C VAL A 68 3.55 16.40 -9.77
N GLY A 69 2.40 17.05 -10.00
CA GLY A 69 1.21 17.07 -9.16
C GLY A 69 0.14 16.14 -9.74
N CYS A 70 -1.05 16.67 -10.00
CA CYS A 70 -2.23 15.90 -10.40
C CYS A 70 -2.13 15.25 -11.78
N LEU A 71 -1.24 15.70 -12.67
CA LEU A 71 -1.07 15.13 -14.02
C LEU A 71 -0.03 14.01 -14.09
N GLN A 72 0.55 13.60 -12.95
CA GLN A 72 1.67 12.64 -12.92
C GLN A 72 1.29 11.20 -13.28
N ASP A 73 0.00 10.83 -13.18
CA ASP A 73 -0.48 9.45 -13.35
C ASP A 73 -1.43 9.31 -14.54
N VAL A 74 -1.33 8.18 -15.24
CA VAL A 74 -2.12 7.88 -16.45
C VAL A 74 -3.54 7.37 -16.16
N HIS A 75 -3.84 7.02 -14.91
CA HIS A 75 -5.05 6.27 -14.55
C HIS A 75 -6.35 6.97 -14.97
N TRP A 76 -6.49 8.27 -14.69
CA TRP A 76 -7.72 9.01 -15.01
C TRP A 76 -7.91 9.21 -16.51
N SER A 77 -6.84 9.41 -17.28
CA SER A 77 -6.93 9.51 -18.74
C SER A 77 -7.30 8.17 -19.39
N MET A 78 -7.04 7.05 -18.71
CA MET A 78 -7.48 5.71 -19.11
C MET A 78 -8.87 5.33 -18.58
N GLY A 79 -9.56 6.21 -17.86
CA GLY A 79 -10.86 5.92 -17.26
C GLY A 79 -10.82 5.02 -16.02
N SER A 80 -9.65 4.82 -15.42
CA SER A 80 -9.46 3.95 -14.24
C SER A 80 -9.71 4.69 -12.93
N LEU A 81 -10.99 4.95 -12.61
CA LEU A 81 -11.41 5.55 -11.34
C LEU A 81 -11.71 4.46 -10.30
N GLY A 82 -11.33 4.68 -9.03
CA GLY A 82 -11.43 3.68 -7.96
C GLY A 82 -10.30 2.63 -7.99
N TYR A 83 -9.30 2.81 -8.87
CA TYR A 83 -8.17 1.90 -8.99
C TYR A 83 -7.10 2.15 -7.93
N PHE A 84 -6.78 3.41 -7.60
CA PHE A 84 -5.70 3.73 -6.67
C PHE A 84 -5.80 3.07 -5.28
N PRO A 85 -6.97 2.99 -4.63
CA PRO A 85 -7.09 2.36 -3.32
C PRO A 85 -6.55 0.92 -3.28
N THR A 86 -6.59 0.20 -4.41
CA THR A 86 -6.12 -1.19 -4.50
C THR A 86 -4.64 -1.35 -4.16
N TYR A 87 -3.80 -0.34 -4.41
CA TYR A 87 -2.38 -0.40 -4.07
C TYR A 87 -2.15 -0.44 -2.55
N ALA A 88 -2.86 0.40 -1.79
CA ALA A 88 -2.76 0.41 -0.34
C ALA A 88 -3.40 -0.85 0.27
N LEU A 89 -4.53 -1.31 -0.29
CA LEU A 89 -5.12 -2.60 0.11
C LEU A 89 -4.15 -3.76 -0.09
N GLY A 90 -3.40 -3.78 -1.20
CA GLY A 90 -2.35 -4.78 -1.45
C GLY A 90 -1.27 -4.79 -0.37
N ALA A 91 -0.79 -3.61 0.06
CA ALA A 91 0.17 -3.49 1.14
C ALA A 91 -0.38 -4.00 2.48
N MET A 92 -1.66 -3.71 2.78
CA MET A 92 -2.34 -4.22 3.98
C MET A 92 -2.46 -5.75 3.97
N TYR A 93 -2.89 -6.33 2.84
CA TYR A 93 -2.96 -7.79 2.68
C TYR A 93 -1.59 -8.44 2.82
N ALA A 94 -0.54 -7.87 2.22
CA ALA A 94 0.81 -8.39 2.32
C ALA A 94 1.30 -8.47 3.77
N ALA A 95 1.09 -7.40 4.56
CA ALA A 95 1.46 -7.37 5.97
C ALA A 95 0.68 -8.39 6.80
N GLN A 96 -0.64 -8.49 6.59
CA GLN A 96 -1.50 -9.43 7.30
C GLN A 96 -1.19 -10.90 6.96
N ILE A 97 -0.96 -11.21 5.69
CA ILE A 97 -0.57 -12.55 5.24
C ILE A 97 0.80 -12.92 5.83
N MET A 98 1.79 -12.02 5.78
CA MET A 98 3.12 -12.27 6.36
C MET A 98 3.02 -12.50 7.88
N ALA A 99 2.18 -11.75 8.59
CA ALA A 99 1.95 -11.97 10.02
C ALA A 99 1.34 -13.36 10.30
N SER A 100 0.39 -13.81 9.47
CA SER A 100 -0.15 -15.18 9.58
C SER A 100 0.92 -16.25 9.32
N ILE A 101 1.77 -16.05 8.31
CA ILE A 101 2.85 -17.00 7.98
C ILE A 101 3.86 -17.07 9.13
N ARG A 102 4.25 -15.92 9.70
CA ARG A 102 5.15 -15.86 10.87
C ARG A 102 4.56 -16.56 12.09
N ARG A 103 3.26 -16.42 12.35
CA ARG A 103 2.57 -17.12 13.44
C ARG A 103 2.57 -18.65 13.25
N GLU A 104 2.47 -19.13 12.02
CA GLU A 104 2.42 -20.57 11.72
C GLU A 104 3.79 -21.24 11.62
N LEU A 105 4.76 -20.60 10.96
CA LEU A 105 6.10 -21.16 10.77
C LEU A 105 7.08 -20.77 11.89
N GLY A 106 6.78 -19.73 12.64
CA GLY A 106 7.68 -19.10 13.61
C GLY A 106 8.65 -18.10 12.97
N ASP A 107 8.92 -17.00 13.67
CA ASP A 107 9.77 -15.91 13.17
C ASP A 107 11.17 -16.36 12.77
N ALA A 108 11.80 -17.22 13.58
CA ALA A 108 13.15 -17.73 13.29
C ALA A 108 13.21 -18.49 11.95
N LYS A 109 12.15 -19.24 11.60
CA LYS A 109 12.10 -19.98 10.34
C LYS A 109 11.88 -19.05 9.15
N VAL A 110 10.98 -18.08 9.30
CA VAL A 110 10.74 -17.07 8.26
C VAL A 110 12.02 -16.27 7.98
N ASP A 111 12.71 -15.82 9.02
CA ASP A 111 13.94 -15.05 8.89
C ASP A 111 15.09 -15.88 8.29
N GLU A 112 15.18 -17.18 8.64
CA GLU A 112 16.10 -18.12 7.99
C GLU A 112 15.82 -18.20 6.48
N CYS A 113 14.58 -18.48 6.08
CA CYS A 113 14.17 -18.58 4.68
C CYS A 113 14.52 -17.31 3.88
N LEU A 114 14.25 -16.13 4.45
CA LEU A 114 14.56 -14.85 3.79
C LEU A 114 16.06 -14.61 3.69
N ARG A 115 16.86 -15.00 4.70
CA ARG A 115 18.30 -14.81 4.71
C ARG A 115 19.03 -15.75 3.77
N THR A 116 18.57 -17.00 3.64
CA THR A 116 19.20 -18.01 2.78
C THR A 116 18.67 -18.00 1.35
N GLY A 117 17.49 -17.42 1.11
CA GLY A 117 16.81 -17.48 -0.18
C GLY A 117 16.02 -18.77 -0.40
N GLU A 118 15.93 -19.65 0.60
CA GLU A 118 15.14 -20.88 0.56
C GLU A 118 13.66 -20.56 0.84
N LEU A 119 12.99 -19.99 -0.17
CA LEU A 119 11.64 -19.44 -0.04
C LEU A 119 10.52 -20.50 -0.10
N GLY A 120 10.83 -21.76 -0.39
CA GLY A 120 9.85 -22.85 -0.54
C GLY A 120 8.75 -22.85 0.54
N PRO A 121 9.09 -22.84 1.85
CA PRO A 121 8.10 -22.81 2.92
C PRO A 121 7.15 -21.59 2.90
N LEU A 122 7.66 -20.42 2.48
CA LEU A 122 6.84 -19.20 2.37
C LEU A 122 5.91 -19.29 1.17
N LEU A 123 6.42 -19.75 0.02
CA LEU A 123 5.64 -19.90 -1.21
C LEU A 123 4.55 -20.97 -1.06
N GLU A 124 4.84 -22.07 -0.36
CA GLU A 124 3.85 -23.10 -0.03
C GLU A 124 2.70 -22.54 0.81
N LYS A 125 3.01 -21.69 1.81
CA LYS A 125 1.98 -21.01 2.60
C LYS A 125 1.16 -20.01 1.78
N GLN A 126 1.78 -19.27 0.88
CA GLN A 126 1.05 -18.37 -0.01
C GLN A 126 0.14 -19.15 -0.98
N LYS A 127 0.62 -20.27 -1.51
CA LYS A 127 -0.14 -21.17 -2.37
C LYS A 127 -1.37 -21.73 -1.65
N GLU A 128 -1.14 -22.33 -0.48
CA GLU A 128 -2.18 -22.92 0.38
C GLU A 128 -3.26 -21.89 0.74
N LYS A 129 -2.85 -20.68 1.11
CA LYS A 129 -3.77 -19.67 1.66
C LYS A 129 -4.50 -18.84 0.62
N ILE A 130 -3.88 -18.60 -0.53
CA ILE A 130 -4.35 -17.61 -1.50
C ILE A 130 -4.45 -18.22 -2.91
N TRP A 131 -3.35 -18.72 -3.46
CA TRP A 131 -3.28 -18.98 -4.91
C TRP A 131 -4.17 -20.14 -5.34
N ASP A 132 -4.28 -21.19 -4.53
CA ASP A 132 -5.11 -22.37 -4.86
C ASP A 132 -6.62 -22.06 -4.88
N HIS A 133 -7.04 -20.90 -4.39
CA HIS A 133 -8.45 -20.53 -4.29
C HIS A 133 -8.92 -19.62 -5.43
N GLY A 134 -8.04 -18.80 -6.03
CA GLY A 134 -8.43 -17.84 -7.07
C GLY A 134 -9.64 -17.00 -6.62
N CYS A 135 -10.72 -17.02 -7.42
CA CYS A 135 -11.98 -16.34 -7.12
C CYS A 135 -13.05 -17.27 -6.53
N LEU A 136 -12.67 -18.38 -5.88
CA LEU A 136 -13.62 -19.33 -5.27
C LEU A 136 -14.39 -18.73 -4.08
N TYR A 137 -13.78 -17.78 -3.36
CA TYR A 137 -14.36 -17.14 -2.19
C TYR A 137 -14.41 -15.62 -2.39
N GLU A 138 -15.39 -14.97 -1.76
CA GLU A 138 -15.38 -13.52 -1.57
C GLU A 138 -14.12 -13.10 -0.80
N THR A 139 -13.60 -11.90 -1.06
CA THR A 139 -12.30 -11.47 -0.50
C THR A 139 -12.28 -11.51 1.03
N ASP A 140 -13.34 -11.04 1.70
CA ASP A 140 -13.46 -11.10 3.16
C ASP A 140 -13.38 -12.54 3.70
N GLU A 141 -14.01 -13.49 2.99
CA GLU A 141 -13.99 -14.90 3.37
C GLU A 141 -12.61 -15.52 3.11
N LEU A 142 -12.01 -15.26 1.94
CA LEU A 142 -10.66 -15.74 1.60
C LEU A 142 -9.65 -15.29 2.65
N ILE A 143 -9.67 -14.01 3.03
CA ILE A 143 -8.71 -13.44 3.97
C ILE A 143 -8.96 -13.92 5.39
N THR A 144 -10.23 -14.11 5.79
CA THR A 144 -10.58 -14.73 7.07
C THR A 144 -10.08 -16.17 7.14
N ARG A 145 -10.27 -16.98 6.09
CA ARG A 145 -9.73 -18.35 6.01
C ARG A 145 -8.21 -18.37 6.04
N ALA A 146 -7.57 -17.47 5.30
CA ALA A 146 -6.12 -17.39 5.17
C ALA A 146 -5.43 -16.94 6.46
N THR A 147 -6.03 -15.99 7.20
CA THR A 147 -5.33 -15.23 8.24
C THR A 147 -6.01 -15.23 9.61
N GLY A 148 -7.29 -15.62 9.69
CA GLY A 148 -8.10 -15.72 10.90
C GLY A 148 -9.09 -14.56 11.12
N GLU A 149 -8.99 -13.48 10.33
CA GLU A 149 -9.85 -12.30 10.43
C GLU A 149 -9.98 -11.61 9.07
N LYS A 150 -10.94 -10.67 8.94
CA LYS A 150 -11.06 -9.80 7.76
C LYS A 150 -9.84 -8.88 7.61
N LEU A 151 -9.77 -8.13 6.51
CA LEU A 151 -8.69 -7.16 6.32
C LEU A 151 -8.58 -6.21 7.52
N ASN A 152 -7.38 -6.13 8.09
CA ASN A 152 -7.10 -5.31 9.26
C ASN A 152 -5.84 -4.45 9.02
N PRO A 153 -5.98 -3.11 8.93
CA PRO A 153 -4.85 -2.23 8.62
C PRO A 153 -3.79 -2.17 9.74
N GLU A 154 -4.09 -2.65 10.96
CA GLU A 154 -3.15 -2.66 12.07
C GLU A 154 -1.91 -3.51 11.78
N TYR A 155 -2.01 -4.52 10.92
CA TYR A 155 -0.83 -5.30 10.50
C TYR A 155 0.17 -4.47 9.70
N LEU A 156 -0.32 -3.64 8.76
CA LEU A 156 0.54 -2.75 7.99
C LEU A 156 1.17 -1.68 8.89
N ARG A 157 0.38 -1.09 9.79
CA ARG A 157 0.88 -0.12 10.76
C ARG A 157 2.03 -0.69 11.59
N LYS A 158 1.81 -1.86 12.23
CA LYS A 158 2.83 -2.54 13.03
C LYS A 158 4.08 -2.89 12.22
N HIS A 159 3.90 -3.33 10.96
CA HIS A 159 5.01 -3.61 10.05
C HIS A 159 5.87 -2.37 9.79
N LEU A 160 5.25 -1.24 9.47
CA LEU A 160 5.95 0.02 9.22
C LEU A 160 6.64 0.53 10.51
N GLU A 161 5.96 0.53 11.64
CA GLU A 161 6.53 0.94 12.94
C GLU A 161 7.73 0.06 13.32
N ALA A 162 7.61 -1.26 13.20
CA ALA A 162 8.69 -2.20 13.50
C ALA A 162 9.90 -2.02 12.56
N ARG A 163 9.65 -1.72 11.28
CA ARG A 163 10.71 -1.60 10.28
C ARG A 163 11.43 -0.24 10.31
N TYR A 164 10.72 0.85 10.61
CA TYR A 164 11.21 2.21 10.41
C TYR A 164 11.36 3.04 11.69
N LEU A 165 10.71 2.65 12.79
CA LEU A 165 10.79 3.38 14.07
C LEU A 165 11.54 2.62 15.16
N SER A 166 11.78 1.33 14.98
CA SER A 166 12.56 0.53 15.94
C SER A 166 14.06 0.78 15.72
N ALA A 167 14.73 1.29 16.76
CA ALA A 167 16.16 1.61 16.77
C ALA A 167 17.06 0.36 16.63
#